data_AF-A0A8C4QD51-F1
#
_entry.id   AF-A0A8C4QD51-F1
#
_cell.length_a   1.000
_cell.length_b   1.000
_cell.length_c   1.000
_cell.angle_alpha   90.00
_cell.angle_beta   90.00
_cell.angle_gamma   90.00
#
_symmetry.space_group_name_H-M   'P 1'
#
loop_
_entity.id
_entity.type
_entity.pdbx_description
1 polymer ?
#
loop_
_entity_poly.entity_id
_entity_poly.type
_entity_poly.pdbx_seq_one_letter_code
_entity_poly.pdbx_strand_id
1 'polypeptide(L)'
;SARAACLESSKAYSKAFMDRHGIPTARWKAFECPDEACAYIRSADFPALVVKASGLAAGKGVSVASTQEEACEAVMQIMKGKRCGAAGDTVVVEELLEGEEISCLCFTDGHSITCMPPAQDHKQLCDGDRGPNTGGMGAYAPMPQVPVDVLVKIEDILQRTVDGMCAEGSPYVGVLYAGIMLTKDGPKVLEFNCRFGDPECQVINEVARSDEWHNDIYHLGSLGNPSGRRCPLGVGDVASLLTLLNQKVETRISTTYWLHGKVKVNSQTSPLPLIPGLD
;
A
#
# COMPACT_ATOMS: atom_id res chain seq x y z
N SER A 1 12.98 -8.62 -7.32
CA SER A 1 13.37 -10.04 -7.19
C SER A 1 12.35 -10.76 -6.30
N ALA A 2 12.29 -12.11 -6.31
CA ALA A 2 11.34 -12.84 -5.45
C ALA A 2 11.55 -12.56 -3.95
N ARG A 3 12.81 -12.38 -3.52
CA ARG A 3 13.14 -12.01 -2.14
C ARG A 3 12.68 -10.59 -1.79
N ALA A 4 12.76 -9.64 -2.72
CA ALA A 4 12.25 -8.29 -2.50
C ALA A 4 10.71 -8.26 -2.33
N ALA A 5 10.01 -9.14 -3.03
CA ALA A 5 8.56 -9.30 -2.93
C ALA A 5 8.08 -9.94 -1.60
N CYS A 6 8.99 -10.36 -0.72
CA CYS A 6 8.65 -10.83 0.63
C CYS A 6 8.01 -9.73 1.49
N LEU A 7 8.25 -8.45 1.19
CA LEU A 7 7.59 -7.33 1.85
C LEU A 7 6.06 -7.36 1.73
N GLU A 8 5.53 -7.88 0.62
CA GLU A 8 4.09 -8.07 0.42
C GLU A 8 3.66 -9.52 0.69
N SER A 9 4.41 -10.48 0.16
CA SER A 9 3.98 -11.89 0.16
C SER A 9 4.00 -12.56 1.53
N SER A 10 4.67 -11.97 2.52
CA SER A 10 4.67 -12.43 3.91
C SER A 10 4.56 -11.25 4.87
N LYS A 11 3.38 -11.06 5.47
CA LYS A 11 3.17 -9.99 6.45
C LYS A 11 4.04 -10.18 7.68
N ALA A 12 4.25 -11.42 8.14
CA ALA A 12 5.16 -11.68 9.26
C ALA A 12 6.60 -11.23 8.94
N TYR A 13 7.08 -11.48 7.71
CA TYR A 13 8.38 -10.97 7.26
C TYR A 13 8.39 -9.44 7.24
N SER A 14 7.37 -8.83 6.63
CA SER A 14 7.22 -7.38 6.49
C SER A 14 7.26 -6.66 7.84
N LYS A 15 6.51 -7.16 8.82
CA LYS A 15 6.49 -6.61 10.18
C LYS A 15 7.83 -6.78 10.89
N ALA A 16 8.45 -7.96 10.80
CA ALA A 16 9.77 -8.18 11.36
C ALA A 16 10.86 -7.32 10.71
N PHE A 17 10.73 -7.05 9.40
CA PHE A 17 11.60 -6.13 8.68
C PHE A 17 11.43 -4.70 9.22
N MET A 18 10.19 -4.24 9.38
CA MET A 18 9.92 -2.91 9.92
C MET A 18 10.51 -2.72 11.33
N ASP A 19 10.40 -3.73 12.20
CA ASP A 19 11.01 -3.69 13.54
C ASP A 19 12.54 -3.58 13.48
N ARG A 20 13.20 -4.37 12.61
CA ARG A 20 14.68 -4.35 12.46
C ARG A 20 15.22 -3.02 11.97
N HIS A 21 14.47 -2.32 11.13
CA HIS A 21 14.90 -1.05 10.50
C HIS A 21 14.25 0.19 11.12
N GLY A 22 13.53 0.04 12.24
CA GLY A 22 12.90 1.16 12.94
C GLY A 22 11.87 1.90 12.10
N ILE A 23 11.11 1.17 11.27
CA ILE A 23 10.01 1.71 10.46
C ILE A 23 8.73 1.68 11.31
N PRO A 24 8.06 2.83 11.54
CA PRO A 24 6.85 2.88 12.36
C PRO A 24 5.73 2.01 11.80
N THR A 25 5.20 1.11 12.61
CA THR A 25 4.06 0.25 12.27
C THR A 25 3.24 -0.06 13.53
N ALA A 26 2.08 -0.71 13.38
CA ALA A 26 1.27 -1.18 14.49
C ALA A 26 2.05 -2.19 15.36
N ARG A 27 1.87 -2.16 16.69
CA ARG A 27 2.37 -3.23 17.57
C ARG A 27 1.80 -4.56 17.11
N TRP A 28 2.59 -5.62 17.12
CA TRP A 28 2.20 -6.87 16.49
C TRP A 28 2.90 -8.09 17.08
N LYS A 29 2.33 -9.27 16.77
CA LYS A 29 3.01 -10.56 16.94
C LYS A 29 2.46 -11.58 15.94
N ALA A 30 3.31 -12.50 15.48
CA ALA A 30 2.91 -13.62 14.62
C ALA A 30 2.75 -14.92 15.40
N PHE A 31 1.85 -15.78 14.93
CA PHE A 31 1.49 -17.05 15.57
C PHE A 31 1.25 -18.15 14.54
N GLU A 32 1.74 -19.35 14.87
CA GLU A 32 1.44 -20.61 14.16
C GLU A 32 0.49 -21.50 14.96
N CYS A 33 0.22 -21.14 16.22
CA CYS A 33 -0.76 -21.77 17.09
C CYS A 33 -1.97 -20.84 17.33
N PRO A 34 -3.20 -21.25 16.97
CA PRO A 34 -4.39 -20.41 17.15
C PRO A 34 -4.70 -20.12 18.63
N ASP A 35 -4.42 -21.07 19.51
CA ASP A 35 -4.71 -20.93 20.94
C ASP A 35 -3.76 -19.89 21.58
N GLU A 36 -2.50 -19.85 21.16
CA GLU A 36 -1.52 -18.82 21.57
C GLU A 36 -1.89 -17.44 21.03
N ALA A 37 -2.36 -17.36 19.78
CA ALA A 37 -2.84 -16.10 19.20
C ALA A 37 -4.04 -15.54 19.99
N CYS A 38 -5.01 -16.40 20.33
CA CYS A 38 -6.16 -16.00 21.15
C CYS A 38 -5.75 -15.59 22.57
N ALA A 39 -4.77 -16.28 23.18
CA ALA A 39 -4.23 -15.88 24.47
C ALA A 39 -3.57 -14.49 24.41
N TYR A 40 -2.80 -14.23 23.35
CA TYR A 40 -2.19 -12.92 23.13
C TYR A 40 -3.23 -11.81 22.99
N ILE A 41 -4.26 -12.00 22.15
CA ILE A 41 -5.37 -11.05 21.98
C ILE A 41 -6.01 -10.67 23.32
N ARG A 42 -6.23 -11.65 24.20
CA ARG A 42 -6.87 -11.43 25.50
C ARG A 42 -5.96 -10.77 26.53
N SER A 43 -4.65 -10.99 26.42
CA SER A 43 -3.64 -10.50 27.37
C SER A 43 -2.99 -9.18 26.99
N ALA A 44 -3.17 -8.72 25.74
CA ALA A 44 -2.53 -7.51 25.24
C ALA A 44 -3.01 -6.27 26.01
N ASP A 45 -2.09 -5.36 26.30
CA ASP A 45 -2.35 -4.06 26.93
C ASP A 45 -2.83 -2.99 25.93
N PHE A 46 -3.25 -3.43 24.74
CA PHE A 46 -3.70 -2.60 23.62
C PHE A 46 -4.76 -3.32 22.79
N PRO A 47 -5.51 -2.61 21.92
CA PRO A 47 -6.55 -3.24 21.10
C PRO A 47 -5.93 -4.11 20.00
N ALA A 48 -5.55 -5.34 20.33
CA ALA A 48 -5.05 -6.37 19.42
C ALA A 48 -6.19 -6.97 18.57
N LEU A 49 -6.81 -6.12 17.74
CA LEU A 49 -8.07 -6.41 17.05
C LEU A 49 -7.94 -6.58 15.53
N VAL A 50 -6.74 -6.42 14.97
CA VAL A 50 -6.51 -6.63 13.54
C VAL A 50 -5.82 -7.97 13.35
N VAL A 51 -6.48 -8.91 12.67
CA VAL A 51 -5.97 -10.25 12.40
C VAL A 51 -5.73 -10.40 10.91
N LYS A 52 -4.49 -10.72 10.52
CA LYS A 52 -4.09 -10.88 9.12
C LYS A 52 -3.47 -12.25 8.88
N ALA A 53 -3.84 -12.92 7.79
CA ALA A 53 -3.10 -14.05 7.25
C ALA A 53 -1.74 -13.57 6.73
N SER A 54 -0.67 -14.28 7.09
CA SER A 54 0.69 -13.88 6.75
C SER A 54 0.92 -13.92 5.23
N GLY A 55 0.48 -14.99 4.56
CA GLY A 55 0.64 -15.16 3.12
C GLY A 55 -0.33 -14.32 2.27
N LEU A 56 -0.18 -14.44 0.95
CA LEU A 56 -1.10 -13.83 -0.02
C LEU A 56 -2.47 -14.51 0.01
N ALA A 57 -3.49 -13.76 0.41
CA ALA A 57 -4.86 -14.24 0.57
C ALA A 57 -5.88 -13.50 -0.33
N ALA A 58 -5.43 -12.94 -1.45
CA ALA A 58 -6.25 -12.24 -2.44
C ALA A 58 -7.24 -11.22 -1.84
N GLY A 59 -6.77 -10.40 -0.90
CA GLY A 59 -7.57 -9.38 -0.20
C GLY A 59 -8.55 -9.91 0.86
N LYS A 60 -8.67 -11.25 1.04
CA LYS A 60 -9.61 -11.88 1.99
C LYS A 60 -8.97 -12.30 3.31
N GLY A 61 -7.68 -12.05 3.47
CA GLY A 61 -6.91 -12.48 4.64
C GLY A 61 -6.75 -11.41 5.71
N VAL A 62 -7.54 -10.33 5.70
CA VAL A 62 -7.50 -9.28 6.73
C VAL A 62 -8.86 -9.22 7.40
N SER A 63 -8.89 -9.18 8.72
CA SER A 63 -10.09 -9.03 9.53
C SER A 63 -9.83 -7.96 10.59
N VAL A 64 -10.66 -6.93 10.60
CA VAL A 64 -10.65 -5.87 11.60
C VAL A 64 -11.83 -6.13 12.52
N ALA A 65 -11.54 -6.56 13.74
CA ALA A 65 -12.55 -6.94 14.73
C ALA A 65 -12.94 -5.76 15.61
N SER A 66 -14.16 -5.79 16.15
CA SER A 66 -14.67 -4.83 17.12
C SER A 66 -14.45 -5.29 18.57
N THR A 67 -14.30 -6.60 18.80
CA THR A 67 -14.06 -7.18 20.13
C THR A 67 -12.96 -8.23 20.12
N GLN A 68 -12.42 -8.56 21.31
CA GLN A 68 -11.43 -9.62 21.47
C GLN A 68 -11.98 -10.99 21.04
N GLU A 69 -13.27 -11.25 21.28
CA GLU A 69 -13.95 -12.47 20.86
C GLU A 69 -14.01 -12.59 19.34
N GLU A 70 -14.38 -11.50 18.66
CA GLU A 70 -14.42 -11.46 17.20
C GLU A 70 -13.01 -11.63 16.60
N ALA A 71 -11.98 -11.05 17.22
CA ALA A 71 -10.59 -11.25 16.82
C ALA A 71 -10.15 -12.72 17.00
N CYS A 72 -10.51 -13.35 18.12
CA CYS A 72 -10.25 -14.77 18.35
C CYS A 72 -10.99 -15.66 17.34
N GLU A 73 -12.22 -15.32 16.98
CA GLU A 73 -12.97 -16.02 15.94
C GLU A 73 -12.28 -15.88 14.58
N ALA A 74 -11.82 -14.68 14.21
CA ALA A 74 -11.08 -14.45 12.98
C ALA A 74 -9.80 -15.32 12.90
N VAL A 75 -9.04 -15.43 14.00
CA VAL A 75 -7.88 -16.35 14.10
C VAL A 75 -8.30 -17.79 13.81
N MET A 76 -9.37 -18.25 14.47
CA MET A 76 -9.86 -19.62 14.31
C MET A 76 -10.32 -19.92 12.89
N GLN A 77 -11.00 -18.97 12.25
CA GLN A 77 -11.46 -19.09 10.86
C GLN A 77 -10.29 -19.13 9.86
N ILE A 78 -9.26 -18.31 10.07
CA ILE A 78 -8.08 -18.28 9.20
C ILE A 78 -7.28 -19.58 9.33
N MET A 79 -6.99 -20.03 10.56
CA MET A 79 -6.05 -21.13 10.81
C MET A 79 -6.70 -22.51 10.80
N LYS A 80 -7.81 -22.71 11.51
CA LYS A 80 -8.53 -24.01 11.60
C LYS A 80 -9.54 -24.16 10.47
N GLY A 81 -10.27 -23.10 10.16
CA GLY A 81 -11.20 -23.07 9.04
C GLY A 81 -10.53 -23.08 7.67
N LYS A 82 -9.20 -22.91 7.61
CA LYS A 82 -8.39 -22.85 6.37
C LYS A 82 -8.96 -21.89 5.32
N ARG A 83 -9.60 -20.79 5.78
CA ARG A 83 -10.22 -19.78 4.90
C ARG A 83 -9.24 -19.20 3.88
N CYS A 84 -7.95 -19.14 4.23
CA CYS A 84 -6.87 -18.64 3.38
C CYS A 84 -5.94 -19.75 2.86
N GLY A 85 -6.30 -21.03 3.01
CA GLY A 85 -5.40 -22.15 2.71
C GLY A 85 -4.06 -22.04 3.46
N ALA A 86 -2.97 -22.38 2.79
CA ALA A 86 -1.61 -22.32 3.36
C ALA A 86 -1.17 -20.89 3.73
N ALA A 87 -1.74 -19.85 3.11
CA ALA A 87 -1.43 -18.46 3.47
C ALA A 87 -1.86 -18.10 4.90
N GLY A 88 -2.79 -18.86 5.47
CA GLY A 88 -3.31 -18.70 6.83
C GLY A 88 -2.67 -19.62 7.87
N ASP A 89 -1.61 -20.38 7.54
CA ASP A 89 -0.91 -21.23 8.52
C ASP A 89 -0.19 -20.41 9.60
N THR A 90 0.20 -19.19 9.24
CA THR A 90 0.68 -18.16 10.18
C THR A 90 -0.27 -16.97 10.14
N VAL A 91 -0.65 -16.47 11.31
CA VAL A 91 -1.41 -15.22 11.47
C VAL A 91 -0.56 -14.15 12.12
N VAL A 92 -0.80 -12.90 11.73
CA VAL A 92 -0.26 -11.71 12.36
C VAL A 92 -1.43 -11.03 13.09
N VAL A 93 -1.25 -10.81 14.40
CA VAL A 93 -2.18 -10.02 15.22
C VAL A 93 -1.56 -8.67 15.45
N GLU A 94 -2.28 -7.60 15.12
CA GLU A 94 -1.81 -6.21 15.19
C GLU A 94 -2.74 -5.35 16.04
N GLU A 95 -2.17 -4.28 16.58
CA GLU A 95 -2.89 -3.15 17.15
C GLU A 95 -3.85 -2.53 16.11
N LEU A 96 -5.07 -2.23 16.53
CA LEU A 96 -6.00 -1.40 15.78
C LEU A 96 -5.52 0.06 15.83
N LEU A 97 -5.00 0.54 14.71
CA LEU A 97 -4.62 1.94 14.55
C LEU A 97 -5.84 2.78 14.16
N GLU A 98 -5.90 4.00 14.70
CA GLU A 98 -6.93 4.98 14.39
C GLU A 98 -6.29 6.18 13.67
N GLY A 99 -6.94 6.65 12.61
CA GLY A 99 -6.44 7.73 11.77
C GLY A 99 -7.07 7.74 10.38
N GLU A 100 -6.52 8.58 9.51
CA GLU A 100 -6.85 8.60 8.08
C GLU A 100 -5.91 7.62 7.34
N GLU A 101 -6.47 6.69 6.56
CA GLU A 101 -5.70 5.77 5.72
C GLU A 101 -5.37 6.43 4.38
N ILE A 102 -4.09 6.37 4.00
CA ILE A 102 -3.59 6.91 2.73
C ILE A 102 -2.64 5.92 2.05
N SER A 103 -2.59 5.98 0.73
CA SER A 103 -1.72 5.21 -0.14
C SER A 103 -0.55 6.08 -0.59
N CYS A 104 0.67 5.67 -0.24
CA CYS A 104 1.90 6.38 -0.60
C CYS A 104 2.80 5.47 -1.45
N LEU A 105 3.11 5.90 -2.67
CA LEU A 105 3.87 5.12 -3.63
C LEU A 105 5.18 5.82 -3.99
N CYS A 106 6.21 5.04 -4.32
CA CYS A 106 7.41 5.57 -4.95
C CYS A 106 7.98 4.62 -6.00
N PHE A 107 8.64 5.19 -7.01
CA PHE A 107 9.61 4.45 -7.80
C PHE A 107 10.93 4.35 -7.05
N THR A 108 11.62 3.24 -7.21
CA THR A 108 12.96 3.06 -6.64
C THR A 108 13.83 2.21 -7.56
N ASP A 109 15.11 2.57 -7.62
CA ASP A 109 16.17 1.83 -8.33
C ASP A 109 16.96 0.88 -7.41
N GLY A 110 16.51 0.71 -6.16
CA GLY A 110 17.20 -0.06 -5.13
C GLY A 110 18.05 0.79 -4.18
N HIS A 111 18.21 2.08 -4.45
CA HIS A 111 19.01 3.00 -3.63
C HIS A 111 18.32 4.34 -3.38
N SER A 112 17.66 4.89 -4.38
CA SER A 112 17.01 6.19 -4.33
C SER A 112 15.52 6.04 -4.63
N ILE A 113 14.71 6.94 -4.05
CA ILE A 113 13.27 6.94 -4.28
C ILE A 113 12.81 8.20 -5.02
N THR A 114 11.66 8.07 -5.69
CA THR A 114 10.90 9.15 -6.30
C THR A 114 9.43 8.96 -5.92
N CYS A 115 8.94 9.75 -4.96
CA CYS A 115 7.60 9.63 -4.36
C CYS A 115 6.49 10.20 -5.23
N MET A 116 5.46 9.41 -5.51
CA MET A 116 4.27 9.81 -6.25
C MET A 116 3.33 10.65 -5.38
N PRO A 117 2.37 11.39 -5.96
CA PRO A 117 1.31 12.04 -5.18
C PRO A 117 0.59 11.02 -4.27
N PRO A 118 0.31 11.38 -3.01
CA PRO A 118 -0.49 10.52 -2.14
C PRO A 118 -1.89 10.37 -2.72
N ALA A 119 -2.45 9.18 -2.56
CA ALA A 119 -3.81 8.85 -2.95
C ALA A 119 -4.55 8.27 -1.76
N GLN A 120 -5.87 8.28 -1.81
CA GLN A 120 -6.70 7.51 -0.89
C GLN A 120 -7.68 6.69 -1.71
N ASP A 121 -7.80 5.42 -1.34
CA ASP A 121 -8.79 4.52 -1.91
C ASP A 121 -10.05 4.46 -1.02
N HIS A 122 -11.17 4.13 -1.65
CA HIS A 122 -12.42 3.85 -0.96
C HIS A 122 -12.70 2.36 -1.12
N LYS A 123 -12.53 1.58 -0.04
CA LYS A 123 -12.68 0.11 -0.10
C LYS A 123 -14.12 -0.34 0.05
N GLN A 124 -14.98 0.47 0.68
CA GLN A 124 -16.34 0.05 1.03
C GLN A 124 -17.31 0.17 -0.15
N LEU A 125 -18.16 -0.86 -0.29
CA LEU A 125 -19.08 -0.99 -1.42
C LEU A 125 -20.15 0.12 -1.48
N CYS A 126 -20.58 0.63 -0.32
CA CYS A 126 -21.68 1.58 -0.22
C CYS A 126 -21.23 2.95 0.31
N ASP A 127 -21.99 3.98 -0.05
CA ASP A 127 -21.77 5.35 0.40
C ASP A 127 -21.69 5.48 1.93
N GLY A 128 -20.78 6.35 2.37
CA GLY A 128 -20.49 6.61 3.78
C GLY A 128 -19.67 5.50 4.45
N ASP A 129 -18.78 4.86 3.69
CA ASP A 129 -17.91 3.75 4.11
C ASP A 129 -18.69 2.58 4.73
N ARG A 130 -19.79 2.18 4.08
CA ARG A 130 -20.66 1.09 4.54
C ARG A 130 -20.57 -0.14 3.64
N GLY A 131 -20.98 -1.28 4.19
CA GLY A 131 -21.02 -2.55 3.46
C GLY A 131 -19.66 -3.28 3.47
N PRO A 132 -19.54 -4.40 2.75
CA PRO A 132 -18.34 -5.22 2.78
C PRO A 132 -17.14 -4.50 2.14
N ASN A 133 -15.93 -4.80 2.64
CA ASN A 133 -14.69 -4.37 1.98
C ASN A 133 -14.57 -5.03 0.60
N THR A 134 -14.27 -4.21 -0.41
CA THR A 134 -13.98 -4.61 -1.78
C THR A 134 -12.48 -4.47 -2.06
N GLY A 135 -12.05 -4.74 -3.30
CA GLY A 135 -10.68 -4.45 -3.73
C GLY A 135 -10.40 -2.95 -3.95
N GLY A 136 -11.43 -2.09 -3.92
CA GLY A 136 -11.36 -0.65 -4.21
C GLY A 136 -12.51 -0.21 -5.12
N MET A 137 -13.38 0.68 -4.63
CA MET A 137 -14.52 1.24 -5.37
C MET A 137 -14.18 2.52 -6.14
N GLY A 138 -13.08 3.17 -5.74
CA GLY A 138 -12.59 4.40 -6.34
C GLY A 138 -11.38 4.90 -5.56
N ALA A 139 -10.64 5.81 -6.16
CA ALA A 139 -9.54 6.51 -5.50
C ALA A 139 -9.55 7.98 -5.93
N TYR A 140 -8.86 8.82 -5.17
CA TYR A 140 -8.57 10.19 -5.58
C TYR A 140 -7.13 10.57 -5.23
N ALA A 141 -6.57 11.46 -6.05
CA ALA A 141 -5.24 12.05 -5.88
C ALA A 141 -5.24 13.45 -6.56
N PRO A 142 -4.38 14.39 -6.12
CA PRO A 142 -3.58 14.33 -4.90
C PRO A 142 -4.45 14.53 -3.65
N MET A 143 -3.87 14.35 -2.46
CA MET A 143 -4.49 14.65 -1.17
C MET A 143 -3.93 15.97 -0.59
N PRO A 144 -4.44 17.15 -1.01
CA PRO A 144 -3.90 18.45 -0.57
C PRO A 144 -4.09 18.71 0.93
N GLN A 145 -4.95 17.94 1.59
CA GLN A 145 -5.14 18.03 3.04
C GLN A 145 -3.96 17.46 3.84
N VAL A 146 -3.09 16.64 3.23
CA VAL A 146 -1.95 16.03 3.93
C VAL A 146 -0.83 17.07 4.07
N PRO A 147 -0.43 17.45 5.29
CA PRO A 147 0.61 18.44 5.50
C PRO A 147 1.97 18.02 4.94
N VAL A 148 2.75 18.99 4.46
CA VAL A 148 4.08 18.74 3.86
C VAL A 148 5.04 18.07 4.84
N ASP A 149 5.02 18.44 6.12
CA ASP A 149 5.88 17.82 7.14
C ASP A 149 5.53 16.34 7.40
N VAL A 150 4.28 15.96 7.19
CA VAL A 150 3.85 14.55 7.21
C VAL A 150 4.35 13.82 5.97
N LEU A 151 4.28 14.44 4.79
CA LEU A 151 4.83 13.85 3.56
C LEU A 151 6.34 13.59 3.65
N VAL A 152 7.11 14.50 4.27
CA VAL A 152 8.55 14.31 4.51
C VAL A 152 8.82 13.10 5.43
N LYS A 153 8.00 12.90 6.47
CA LYS A 153 8.11 11.72 7.34
C LYS A 153 7.80 10.42 6.59
N ILE A 154 6.85 10.45 5.67
CA ILE A 154 6.50 9.29 4.82
C ILE A 154 7.63 9.00 3.81
N GLU A 155 8.23 10.03 3.22
CA GLU A 155 9.40 9.89 2.35
C GLU A 155 10.56 9.19 3.10
N ASP A 156 10.83 9.60 4.35
CA ASP A 156 11.82 8.93 5.21
C ASP A 156 11.47 7.45 5.48
N ILE A 157 10.19 7.13 5.72
CA ILE A 157 9.73 5.74 5.86
C ILE A 157 10.03 4.91 4.60
N LEU A 158 9.71 5.46 3.42
CA LEU A 158 9.94 4.78 2.14
C LEU A 158 11.45 4.62 1.86
N GLN A 159 12.25 5.65 2.14
CA GLN A 159 13.70 5.60 1.94
C GLN A 159 14.35 4.59 2.89
N ARG A 160 13.97 4.56 4.18
CA ARG A 160 14.44 3.53 5.13
C ARG A 160 14.08 2.12 4.70
N THR A 161 12.91 1.95 4.09
CA THR A 161 12.50 0.64 3.54
C THR A 161 13.44 0.21 2.42
N VAL A 162 13.74 1.10 1.47
CA VAL A 162 14.66 0.80 0.37
C VAL A 162 16.08 0.55 0.87
N ASP A 163 16.58 1.38 1.78
CA ASP A 163 17.91 1.24 2.39
C ASP A 163 18.03 -0.07 3.17
N GLY A 164 17.01 -0.42 3.96
CA GLY A 164 16.98 -1.68 4.72
C GLY A 164 16.99 -2.91 3.82
N MET A 165 16.23 -2.87 2.71
CA MET A 165 16.24 -3.95 1.71
C MET A 165 17.60 -4.09 1.02
N CYS A 166 18.26 -2.97 0.71
CA CYS A 166 19.62 -2.99 0.19
C CYS A 166 20.62 -3.55 1.22
N ALA A 167 20.51 -3.15 2.48
CA ALA A 167 21.38 -3.62 3.57
C ALA A 167 21.23 -5.14 3.84
N GLU A 168 20.03 -5.70 3.66
CA GLU A 168 19.77 -7.15 3.74
C GLU A 168 20.13 -7.91 2.44
N GLY A 169 20.87 -7.29 1.52
CA GLY A 169 21.33 -7.91 0.28
C GLY A 169 20.22 -8.22 -0.72
N SER A 170 19.09 -7.52 -0.60
CA SER A 170 17.90 -7.73 -1.42
C SER A 170 17.37 -6.40 -2.00
N PRO A 171 18.17 -5.65 -2.79
CA PRO A 171 17.76 -4.34 -3.31
C PRO A 171 16.38 -4.39 -3.97
N TYR A 172 15.53 -3.44 -3.60
CA TYR A 172 14.16 -3.35 -4.10
C TYR A 172 14.11 -2.39 -5.30
N VAL A 173 13.84 -2.93 -6.49
CA VAL A 173 13.73 -2.14 -7.73
C VAL A 173 12.29 -2.25 -8.26
N GLY A 174 11.68 -1.11 -8.55
CA GLY A 174 10.32 -1.02 -9.10
C GLY A 174 9.45 -0.05 -8.32
N VAL A 175 8.19 -0.43 -8.11
CA VAL A 175 7.21 0.37 -7.38
C VAL A 175 7.05 -0.20 -5.98
N LEU A 176 7.29 0.64 -4.98
CA LEU A 176 6.97 0.36 -3.60
C LEU A 176 5.70 1.13 -3.25
N TYR A 177 4.68 0.40 -2.83
CA TYR A 177 3.45 0.96 -2.29
C TYR A 177 3.45 0.72 -0.78
N ALA A 178 3.13 1.76 -0.01
CA ALA A 178 2.89 1.68 1.43
C ALA A 178 1.47 2.16 1.73
N GLY A 179 0.68 1.30 2.36
CA GLY A 179 -0.55 1.73 3.04
C GLY A 179 -0.14 2.38 4.37
N ILE A 180 -0.47 3.64 4.58
CA ILE A 180 -0.09 4.43 5.75
C ILE A 180 -1.35 4.81 6.51
N MET A 181 -1.33 4.61 7.83
CA MET A 181 -2.29 5.21 8.75
C MET A 181 -1.70 6.51 9.32
N LEU A 182 -2.39 7.63 9.11
CA LEU A 182 -2.07 8.92 9.72
C LEU A 182 -2.62 8.96 11.15
N THR A 183 -1.83 8.47 12.11
CA THR A 183 -2.21 8.46 13.52
C THR A 183 -1.86 9.77 14.22
N LYS A 184 -2.41 9.98 15.42
CA LYS A 184 -2.03 11.09 16.31
C LYS A 184 -0.53 11.13 16.65
N ASP A 185 0.14 9.98 16.60
CA ASP A 185 1.57 9.82 16.91
C ASP A 185 2.46 9.88 15.64
N GLY A 186 1.86 10.17 14.48
CA GLY A 186 2.52 10.23 13.18
C GLY A 186 2.13 9.09 12.23
N PRO A 187 2.70 9.07 11.01
CA PRO A 187 2.41 8.06 10.00
C PRO A 187 2.96 6.69 10.41
N LYS A 188 2.14 5.65 10.28
CA LYS A 188 2.52 4.24 10.54
C LYS A 188 2.16 3.37 9.35
N VAL A 189 3.05 2.46 8.96
CA VAL A 189 2.82 1.51 7.88
C VAL A 189 1.83 0.44 8.31
N LEU A 190 0.78 0.25 7.52
CA LEU A 190 -0.20 -0.84 7.63
C LEU A 190 0.28 -2.09 6.87
N GLU A 191 0.79 -1.89 5.66
CA GLU A 191 1.31 -2.94 4.78
C GLU A 191 2.13 -2.35 3.63
N PHE A 192 2.95 -3.19 3.00
CA PHE A 192 3.60 -2.90 1.73
C PHE A 192 2.99 -3.74 0.62
N ASN A 193 2.82 -3.12 -0.55
CA ASN A 193 2.50 -3.81 -1.80
C ASN A 193 3.65 -3.60 -2.80
N CYS A 194 3.98 -4.65 -3.55
CA CYS A 194 5.14 -4.65 -4.43
C CYS A 194 4.81 -4.29 -5.88
N ARG A 195 3.77 -3.48 -6.07
CA ARG A 195 3.17 -3.08 -7.35
C ARG A 195 2.34 -1.81 -7.15
N PHE A 196 1.79 -1.29 -8.23
CA PHE A 196 0.73 -0.29 -8.16
C PHE A 196 -0.53 -0.86 -7.48
N GLY A 197 -1.22 0.00 -6.73
CA GLY A 197 -2.58 -0.24 -6.27
C GLY A 197 -3.59 -0.04 -7.41
N ASP A 198 -4.73 -0.69 -7.31
CA ASP A 198 -5.85 -0.56 -8.23
C ASP A 198 -7.10 -0.31 -7.36
N PRO A 199 -7.75 0.87 -7.42
CA PRO A 199 -7.69 1.86 -8.51
C PRO A 199 -6.74 3.07 -8.31
N GLU A 200 -5.78 3.05 -7.39
CA GLU A 200 -4.91 4.22 -7.17
C GLU A 200 -4.01 4.54 -8.36
N CYS A 201 -3.57 3.54 -9.13
CA CYS A 201 -2.73 3.74 -10.31
C CYS A 201 -3.33 4.74 -11.31
N GLN A 202 -4.65 4.66 -11.51
CA GLN A 202 -5.40 5.43 -12.49
C GLN A 202 -5.35 6.93 -12.15
N VAL A 203 -5.61 7.28 -10.89
CA VAL A 203 -5.60 8.68 -10.45
C VAL A 203 -4.19 9.23 -10.29
N ILE A 204 -3.24 8.41 -9.81
CA ILE A 204 -1.83 8.81 -9.71
C ILE A 204 -1.25 9.12 -11.09
N ASN A 205 -1.56 8.30 -12.09
CA ASN A 205 -1.10 8.53 -13.47
C ASN A 205 -1.64 9.85 -14.03
N GLU A 206 -2.93 10.14 -13.85
CA GLU A 206 -3.52 11.39 -14.34
C GLU A 206 -2.87 12.62 -13.70
N VAL A 207 -2.60 12.58 -12.39
CA VAL A 207 -1.93 13.68 -11.67
C VAL A 207 -0.47 13.82 -12.09
N ALA A 208 0.24 12.70 -12.27
CA ALA A 208 1.64 12.71 -12.69
C ALA A 208 1.84 13.31 -14.10
N ARG A 209 0.80 13.28 -14.95
CA ARG A 209 0.81 13.89 -16.29
C ARG A 209 0.55 15.39 -16.28
N SER A 210 -0.01 15.95 -15.21
CA SER A 210 -0.18 17.40 -15.06
C SER A 210 1.12 18.03 -14.57
N ASP A 211 1.64 19.01 -15.30
CA ASP A 211 2.88 19.74 -14.97
C ASP A 211 2.84 20.46 -13.60
N GLU A 212 1.65 20.69 -13.05
CA GLU A 212 1.42 21.48 -11.83
C GLU A 212 1.94 20.82 -10.53
N TRP A 213 1.86 19.48 -10.39
CA TRP A 213 2.36 18.82 -9.17
C TRP A 213 3.89 18.77 -9.08
N HIS A 214 4.55 18.68 -10.24
CA HIS A 214 5.99 18.44 -10.33
C HIS A 214 6.84 19.65 -9.91
N ASN A 215 6.34 20.87 -10.10
CA ASN A 215 7.12 22.08 -9.82
C ASN A 215 6.99 22.58 -8.38
N ASP A 216 5.85 22.37 -7.72
CA ASP A 216 5.58 23.04 -6.44
C ASP A 216 5.78 22.14 -5.21
N ILE A 217 5.35 20.88 -5.24
CA ILE A 217 5.43 19.98 -4.06
C ILE A 217 6.66 19.07 -4.10
N TYR A 218 7.03 18.59 -5.29
CA TYR A 218 8.25 17.80 -5.48
C TYR A 218 9.52 18.58 -5.13
N HIS A 219 9.58 19.87 -5.48
CA HIS A 219 10.71 20.72 -5.12
C HIS A 219 10.78 20.98 -3.61
N LEU A 220 9.64 21.22 -2.94
CA LEU A 220 9.59 21.47 -1.50
C LEU A 220 9.88 20.22 -0.64
N GLY A 221 9.41 19.03 -1.05
CA GLY A 221 9.78 17.77 -0.43
C GLY A 221 11.27 17.44 -0.62
N SER A 222 11.82 17.66 -1.82
CA SER A 222 13.24 17.42 -2.10
C SER A 222 14.20 18.39 -1.38
N LEU A 223 13.74 19.59 -1.00
CA LEU A 223 14.49 20.50 -0.13
C LEU A 223 14.62 19.97 1.31
N GLY A 224 13.74 19.04 1.70
CA GLY A 224 13.77 18.33 2.96
C GLY A 224 14.42 16.95 2.91
N ASN A 225 14.81 16.43 1.74
CA ASN A 225 15.48 15.14 1.60
C ASN A 225 16.87 15.18 2.27
N PRO A 226 17.07 14.57 3.45
CA PRO A 226 18.34 14.65 4.17
C PRO A 226 19.46 13.85 3.48
N SER A 227 19.11 12.95 2.54
CA SER A 227 20.07 12.08 1.85
C SER A 227 20.65 12.70 0.57
N GLY A 228 19.96 13.67 -0.04
CA GLY A 228 20.34 14.26 -1.33
C GLY A 228 20.35 13.29 -2.52
N ARG A 229 19.93 12.03 -2.34
CA ARG A 229 19.92 11.00 -3.39
C ARG A 229 18.63 11.07 -4.18
N ARG A 230 18.74 11.13 -5.51
CA ARG A 230 17.59 11.13 -6.43
C ARG A 230 17.66 9.91 -7.31
N CYS A 231 16.52 9.25 -7.50
CA CYS A 231 16.41 8.25 -8.55
C CYS A 231 16.63 8.97 -9.90
N PRO A 232 17.46 8.43 -10.82
CA PRO A 232 17.77 9.07 -12.08
C PRO A 232 16.59 9.14 -13.06
N LEU A 233 15.44 8.53 -12.72
CA LEU A 233 14.20 8.69 -13.46
C LEU A 233 13.75 10.15 -13.38
N GLY A 234 13.91 10.88 -14.48
CA GLY A 234 13.41 12.24 -14.61
C GLY A 234 11.89 12.29 -14.72
N VAL A 235 11.32 13.49 -14.64
CA VAL A 235 9.87 13.76 -14.77
C VAL A 235 9.28 13.13 -16.03
N GLY A 236 10.00 13.25 -17.16
CA GLY A 236 9.61 12.64 -18.42
C GLY A 236 9.63 11.11 -18.39
N ASP A 237 10.51 10.50 -17.60
CA ASP A 237 10.66 9.04 -17.50
C ASP A 237 9.53 8.44 -16.66
N VAL A 238 9.14 9.09 -15.57
CA VAL A 238 8.00 8.68 -14.73
C VAL A 238 6.68 8.78 -15.50
N ALA A 239 6.42 9.91 -16.16
CA ALA A 239 5.22 10.08 -16.99
C ALA A 239 5.20 9.09 -18.17
N SER A 240 6.36 8.81 -18.78
CA SER A 240 6.46 7.82 -19.86
C SER A 240 6.26 6.38 -19.37
N LEU A 241 6.83 6.01 -18.22
CA LEU A 241 6.63 4.69 -17.58
C LEU A 241 5.16 4.47 -17.22
N LEU A 242 4.51 5.48 -16.63
CA LEU A 242 3.09 5.43 -16.29
C LEU A 242 2.20 5.39 -17.55
N THR A 243 2.58 6.11 -18.61
CA THR A 243 1.89 6.05 -19.91
C THR A 243 2.00 4.67 -20.56
N LEU A 244 3.19 4.04 -20.54
CA LEU A 244 3.42 2.68 -21.04
C LEU A 244 2.66 1.62 -20.24
N LEU A 245 2.52 1.81 -18.93
CA LEU A 245 1.72 0.94 -18.08
C LEU A 245 0.23 1.09 -18.40
N ASN A 246 -0.25 2.31 -18.64
CA ASN A 246 -1.66 2.55 -18.94
C ASN A 246 -2.09 1.98 -20.31
N GLN A 247 -1.21 1.99 -21.32
CA GLN A 247 -1.47 1.30 -22.60
C GLN A 247 -1.73 -0.20 -22.43
N LYS A 248 -1.24 -0.82 -21.35
CA LYS A 248 -1.56 -2.21 -20.99
C LYS A 248 -2.84 -2.32 -20.14
N VAL A 249 -3.13 -1.33 -19.28
CA VAL A 249 -4.29 -1.32 -18.36
C VAL A 249 -5.61 -0.96 -19.07
N GLU A 250 -5.58 -0.10 -20.11
CA GLU A 250 -6.76 0.29 -20.90
C GLU A 250 -7.51 -0.89 -21.54
N THR A 251 -6.95 -2.10 -21.53
CA THR A 251 -7.59 -3.27 -22.11
C THR A 251 -8.65 -3.94 -21.22
N ARG A 252 -8.78 -3.63 -19.92
CA ARG A 252 -9.85 -4.19 -19.07
C ARG A 252 -10.20 -3.25 -17.90
N ILE A 253 -11.51 -2.98 -17.73
CA ILE A 253 -12.22 -2.45 -16.56
C ILE A 253 -12.77 -1.01 -16.74
N SER A 254 -14.08 -0.87 -16.51
CA SER A 254 -14.82 0.40 -16.36
C SER A 254 -14.79 0.80 -14.88
N THR A 255 -13.97 1.80 -14.52
CA THR A 255 -13.90 2.35 -13.15
C THR A 255 -14.24 3.84 -13.17
N THR A 256 -15.00 4.28 -12.17
CA THR A 256 -15.34 5.69 -11.92
C THR A 256 -14.29 6.30 -10.99
N TYR A 257 -13.75 7.47 -11.34
CA TYR A 257 -12.74 8.15 -10.53
C TYR A 257 -13.03 9.66 -10.40
N TRP A 258 -12.48 10.26 -9.34
CA TRP A 258 -12.71 11.67 -8.98
C TRP A 258 -11.42 12.47 -9.15
N LEU A 259 -11.44 13.44 -10.06
CA LEU A 259 -10.35 14.40 -10.30
C LEU A 259 -10.90 15.80 -10.07
N HIS A 260 -10.29 16.58 -9.17
CA HIS A 260 -10.64 17.98 -8.93
C HIS A 260 -12.14 18.22 -8.67
N GLY A 261 -12.78 17.35 -7.88
CA GLY A 261 -14.21 17.46 -7.55
C GLY A 261 -15.18 17.10 -8.69
N LYS A 262 -14.70 16.52 -9.79
CA LYS A 262 -15.53 16.05 -10.92
C LYS A 262 -15.42 14.53 -11.08
N VAL A 263 -16.58 13.87 -11.22
CA VAL A 263 -16.68 12.45 -11.57
C VAL A 263 -16.34 12.28 -13.05
N LYS A 264 -15.39 11.39 -13.37
CA LYS A 264 -15.19 10.87 -14.73
C LYS A 264 -15.51 9.38 -14.75
N VAL A 265 -16.32 8.97 -15.72
CA VAL A 265 -16.63 7.56 -16.02
C VAL A 265 -15.96 7.24 -17.34
N ASN A 266 -15.06 6.25 -17.38
CA ASN A 266 -14.45 5.81 -18.62
C ASN A 266 -15.19 4.57 -19.16
N SER A 267 -16.02 4.77 -20.19
CA SER A 267 -16.72 3.69 -20.89
C SER A 267 -16.28 3.66 -22.35
N GLN A 268 -15.19 2.94 -22.66
CA GLN A 268 -14.82 2.66 -24.05
C GLN A 268 -14.52 1.18 -24.24
N THR A 269 -15.45 0.45 -24.85
CA THR A 269 -15.20 -0.84 -25.50
C THR A 269 -14.98 -0.58 -26.99
N SER A 270 -13.75 -0.73 -27.48
CA SER A 270 -13.43 -0.71 -28.92
C SER A 270 -12.59 -1.94 -29.26
N PRO A 271 -12.86 -2.66 -30.37
CA PRO A 271 -12.06 -3.81 -30.79
C PRO A 271 -10.68 -3.39 -31.29
N LEU A 272 -9.67 -4.19 -30.95
CA LEU A 272 -8.24 -3.99 -31.25
C LEU A 272 -7.98 -3.78 -32.75
N PRO A 273 -7.16 -2.79 -33.18
CA PRO A 273 -6.48 -2.85 -34.47
C PRO A 273 -5.30 -3.84 -34.39
N LEU A 274 -5.21 -4.73 -35.37
CA LEU A 274 -4.06 -5.62 -35.57
C LEU A 274 -2.80 -4.78 -35.86
N ILE A 275 -1.75 -4.97 -35.07
CA ILE A 275 -0.42 -4.40 -35.34
C ILE A 275 0.31 -5.33 -36.32
N PRO A 276 0.72 -4.86 -37.51
CA PRO A 276 1.49 -5.66 -38.45
C PRO A 276 2.95 -5.75 -38.02
N GLY A 277 3.54 -6.96 -38.03
CA GLY A 277 4.99 -7.15 -37.92
C GLY A 277 5.51 -8.02 -36.75
N LEU A 278 4.69 -8.92 -36.19
CA LEU A 278 5.17 -10.02 -35.35
C LEU A 278 4.71 -11.34 -35.98
N ASP A 279 5.51 -11.82 -36.93
CA ASP A 279 5.64 -13.25 -37.26
C ASP A 279 6.88 -13.79 -36.52
#